data_AF-A0A964WYW0-F1
#
_entry.id   AF-A0A964WYW0-F1
#
_cell.length_a   1.000
_cell.length_b   1.000
_cell.length_c   1.000
_cell.angle_alpha   90.00
_cell.angle_beta   90.00
_cell.angle_gamma   90.00
#
_symmetry.space_group_name_H-M   'P 1'
#
loop_
_entity.id
_entity.type
_entity.pdbx_description
1 polymer ?
#
loop_
_entity_poly.entity_id
_entity_poly.type
_entity_poly.pdbx_seq_one_letter_code
_entity_poly.pdbx_strand_id
1 'polypeptide(L)'
;MKYGKLALLTVAAFFFSCNNDDNGPDVESVPPRLLAEVAPEDDAEIREFLETHFYNYEEFQSPPVDFDYRIRIDTIAGDNADKTPLIDFVGEVEIKVSSFELLLSEEENDIPHTVYYLDARSGEGVNPTVADSVFVRYEGMTLDGNSFDASLNNPVWFDLARIQDLAQGFRGFAEGIPFFKTGGQVIDNGDGTVSVEGYGVGLVIFPSGLGNFNRLNTQIPAYSPLMFTVDLYTYNATDHDRDGIPSIDEDVNGNGYLYDDNTDSETEVAGGRFANFQDGDDDGDGVSTRSEITDDQGNIILPYPDSNNDGTPDYLDPDIN
;
A
#
# COMPACT_ATOMS: atom_id res chain seq x y z
N MET A 1 52.10 -61.09 -20.49
CA MET A 1 51.81 -59.74 -19.98
C MET A 1 50.33 -59.48 -20.18
N LYS A 2 49.70 -58.94 -19.13
CA LYS A 2 48.27 -58.62 -18.95
C LYS A 2 47.66 -57.94 -20.17
N TYR A 3 46.38 -58.19 -20.48
CA TYR A 3 45.25 -57.30 -20.83
C TYR A 3 44.09 -58.28 -21.19
N GLY A 4 42.86 -58.24 -20.69
CA GLY A 4 42.03 -57.29 -19.97
C GLY A 4 40.61 -57.63 -20.42
N LYS A 5 39.81 -58.34 -19.60
CA LYS A 5 38.44 -58.74 -19.97
C LYS A 5 37.56 -57.49 -19.98
N LEU A 6 37.06 -57.11 -21.15
CA LEU A 6 36.09 -56.05 -21.34
C LEU A 6 34.73 -56.54 -20.83
N ALA A 7 34.32 -56.07 -19.64
CA ALA A 7 32.96 -56.24 -19.14
C ALA A 7 32.11 -55.08 -19.68
N LEU A 8 31.17 -55.39 -20.58
CA LEU A 8 30.18 -54.46 -21.08
C LEU A 8 29.10 -54.31 -19.98
N LEU A 9 29.08 -53.15 -19.31
CA LEU A 9 28.10 -52.83 -18.28
C LEU A 9 26.89 -52.16 -18.95
N THR A 10 25.85 -52.94 -19.23
CA THR A 10 24.54 -52.42 -19.63
C THR A 10 23.87 -51.80 -18.40
N VAL A 11 23.82 -50.47 -18.36
CA VAL A 11 23.03 -49.72 -17.38
C VAL A 11 21.55 -49.88 -17.77
N ALA A 12 20.81 -50.67 -16.99
CA ALA A 12 19.36 -50.68 -17.04
C ALA A 12 18.86 -49.40 -16.35
N ALA A 13 18.31 -48.47 -17.12
CA ALA A 13 17.60 -47.32 -16.59
C ALA A 13 16.29 -47.82 -15.94
N PHE A 14 16.26 -47.87 -14.62
CA PHE A 14 15.01 -47.99 -13.88
C PHE A 14 14.33 -46.62 -13.88
N PHE A 15 13.30 -46.48 -14.70
CA PHE A 15 12.32 -45.41 -14.53
C PHE A 15 11.56 -45.68 -13.23
N PHE A 16 11.96 -44.99 -12.16
CA PHE A 16 11.10 -44.81 -11.00
C PHE A 16 9.97 -43.87 -11.42
N SER A 17 8.84 -44.46 -11.80
CA SER A 17 7.54 -43.79 -11.80
C SER A 17 7.20 -43.51 -10.34
N CYS A 18 7.41 -42.28 -9.87
CA CYS A 18 6.76 -41.84 -8.64
C CYS A 18 5.29 -41.66 -8.97
N ASN A 19 4.43 -42.43 -8.29
CA ASN A 19 3.01 -42.11 -8.19
C ASN A 19 2.90 -40.77 -7.47
N ASN A 20 2.11 -39.85 -8.02
CA ASN A 20 1.65 -38.67 -7.30
C ASN A 20 0.66 -39.13 -6.22
N ASP A 21 1.18 -39.44 -5.03
CA ASP A 21 0.41 -39.45 -3.78
C ASP A 21 0.96 -38.29 -2.93
N ASP A 22 0.78 -37.06 -3.43
CA ASP A 22 1.04 -35.85 -2.65
C ASP A 22 -0.13 -35.62 -1.69
N ASN A 23 -0.16 -36.42 -0.61
CA ASN A 23 -0.90 -36.08 0.61
C ASN A 23 -0.13 -34.99 1.38
N GLY A 24 0.11 -33.84 0.73
CA GLY A 24 0.30 -32.58 1.44
C GLY A 24 -1.04 -32.12 2.03
N PRO A 25 -1.08 -31.17 2.96
CA PRO A 25 -2.35 -30.49 3.22
C PRO A 25 -2.85 -29.93 1.89
N ASP A 26 -4.06 -30.31 1.47
CA ASP A 26 -4.76 -29.65 0.38
C ASP A 26 -4.89 -28.18 0.79
N VAL A 27 -3.97 -27.34 0.31
CA VAL A 27 -4.15 -25.90 0.35
C VAL A 27 -5.15 -25.64 -0.76
N GLU A 28 -6.43 -25.61 -0.42
CA GLU A 28 -7.46 -25.14 -1.34
C GLU A 28 -7.13 -23.70 -1.72
N SER A 29 -6.52 -23.52 -2.89
CA SER A 29 -6.35 -22.19 -3.46
C SER A 29 -7.72 -21.71 -3.91
N VAL A 30 -8.22 -20.64 -3.30
CA VAL A 30 -9.44 -19.99 -3.77
C VAL A 30 -9.17 -19.48 -5.20
N PRO A 31 -9.96 -19.89 -6.21
CA PRO A 31 -9.69 -19.48 -7.59
C PRO A 31 -9.80 -17.96 -7.71
N PRO A 32 -8.90 -17.31 -8.48
CA PRO A 32 -9.00 -15.90 -8.79
C PRO A 32 -10.36 -15.55 -9.41
N ARG A 33 -10.96 -14.46 -8.96
CA ARG A 33 -12.17 -13.84 -9.49
C ARG A 33 -11.83 -12.54 -10.22
N LEU A 34 -12.74 -12.08 -11.07
CA LEU A 34 -12.60 -10.80 -11.76
C LEU A 34 -12.76 -9.63 -10.78
N LEU A 35 -11.94 -8.59 -10.94
CA LEU A 35 -12.07 -7.35 -10.17
C LEU A 35 -13.44 -6.70 -10.40
N ALA A 36 -13.93 -6.68 -11.65
CA ALA A 36 -15.24 -6.11 -11.97
C ALA A 36 -16.42 -6.88 -11.35
N GLU A 37 -16.21 -8.12 -10.89
CA GLU A 37 -17.21 -8.89 -10.13
C GLU A 37 -17.11 -8.60 -8.64
N VAL A 38 -15.90 -8.56 -8.09
CA VAL A 38 -15.67 -8.46 -6.63
C VAL A 38 -15.82 -7.01 -6.14
N ALA A 39 -15.33 -6.02 -6.88
CA ALA A 39 -15.39 -4.61 -6.47
C ALA A 39 -16.81 -4.14 -6.05
N PRO A 40 -17.89 -4.39 -6.83
CA PRO A 40 -19.24 -4.01 -6.40
C PRO A 40 -19.81 -4.87 -5.27
N GLU A 41 -19.33 -6.11 -5.07
CA GLU A 41 -19.72 -6.94 -3.92
C GLU A 41 -19.12 -6.37 -2.63
N ASP A 42 -17.82 -6.08 -2.66
CA ASP A 42 -17.10 -5.47 -1.54
C ASP A 42 -17.69 -4.10 -1.18
N ASP A 43 -18.00 -3.26 -2.17
CA ASP A 43 -18.64 -1.96 -1.93
C ASP A 43 -20.00 -2.11 -1.24
N ALA A 44 -20.80 -3.09 -1.65
CA ALA A 44 -22.09 -3.37 -1.02
C ALA A 44 -21.92 -3.84 0.44
N GLU A 45 -20.94 -4.69 0.72
CA GLU A 45 -20.62 -5.14 2.08
C GLU A 45 -20.15 -3.98 2.98
N ILE A 46 -19.26 -3.12 2.46
CA ILE A 46 -18.79 -1.94 3.19
C ILE A 46 -19.95 -0.98 3.47
N ARG A 47 -20.81 -0.70 2.49
CA ARG A 47 -21.98 0.16 2.67
C ARG A 47 -22.94 -0.40 3.71
N GLU A 48 -23.24 -1.70 3.66
CA GLU A 48 -24.07 -2.35 4.68
C GLU A 48 -23.46 -2.20 6.08
N PHE A 49 -22.14 -2.42 6.20
CA PHE A 49 -21.43 -2.21 7.46
C PHE A 49 -21.57 -0.76 7.96
N LEU A 50 -21.34 0.22 7.09
CA LEU A 50 -21.44 1.65 7.41
C LEU A 50 -22.87 2.10 7.78
N GLU A 51 -23.89 1.48 7.19
CA GLU A 51 -25.31 1.76 7.50
C GLU A 51 -25.77 1.12 8.83
N THR A 52 -25.14 0.02 9.24
CA THR A 52 -25.56 -0.78 10.41
C THR A 52 -24.69 -0.61 11.65
N HIS A 53 -23.56 0.09 11.51
CA HIS A 53 -22.62 0.36 12.60
C HIS A 53 -22.47 1.85 12.87
N PHE A 54 -22.05 2.17 14.09
CA PHE A 54 -21.67 3.52 14.50
C PHE A 54 -20.31 3.47 15.22
N TYR A 55 -19.62 4.60 15.32
CA TYR A 55 -18.46 4.74 16.21
C TYR A 55 -18.80 5.55 17.45
N ASN A 56 -17.92 5.56 18.45
CA ASN A 56 -18.03 6.34 19.68
C ASN A 56 -17.92 7.89 19.48
N TYR A 57 -18.60 8.45 18.47
CA TYR A 57 -18.55 9.86 18.07
C TYR A 57 -18.89 10.86 19.19
N GLU A 58 -19.78 10.48 20.12
CA GLU A 58 -20.13 11.33 21.26
C GLU A 58 -18.94 11.57 22.20
N GLU A 59 -18.08 10.56 22.37
CA GLU A 59 -16.84 10.69 23.15
C GLU A 59 -15.84 11.61 22.44
N PHE A 60 -15.77 11.57 21.11
CA PHE A 60 -14.94 12.51 20.34
C PHE A 60 -15.47 13.96 20.41
N GLN A 61 -16.79 14.13 20.39
CA GLN A 61 -17.45 15.44 20.48
C GLN A 61 -17.40 16.05 21.88
N SER A 62 -17.40 15.21 22.93
CA SER A 62 -17.30 15.61 24.33
C SER A 62 -16.32 14.71 25.09
N PRO A 63 -14.99 14.87 24.87
CA PRO A 63 -13.99 13.98 25.44
C PRO A 63 -14.02 13.93 26.97
N PRO A 64 -14.18 12.75 27.59
CA PRO A 64 -13.97 12.59 29.02
C PRO A 64 -12.48 12.83 29.38
N VAL A 65 -12.21 13.08 30.67
CA VAL A 65 -10.87 13.47 31.17
C VAL A 65 -9.76 12.50 30.77
N ASP A 66 -10.06 11.21 30.69
CA ASP A 66 -9.10 10.14 30.39
C ASP A 66 -9.41 9.43 29.07
N PHE A 67 -10.00 10.14 28.10
CA PHE A 67 -10.30 9.56 26.79
C PHE A 67 -9.01 9.18 26.06
N ASP A 68 -8.94 7.94 25.58
CA ASP A 68 -7.78 7.42 24.86
C ASP A 68 -7.79 7.75 23.36
N TYR A 69 -8.82 8.46 22.90
CA TYR A 69 -9.04 8.81 21.50
C TYR A 69 -9.08 7.62 20.54
N ARG A 70 -9.41 6.42 21.04
CA ARG A 70 -9.57 5.25 20.17
C ARG A 70 -10.96 5.19 19.57
N ILE A 71 -11.02 4.92 18.27
CA ILE A 71 -12.25 4.60 17.57
C ILE A 71 -12.72 3.22 18.05
N ARG A 72 -13.98 3.15 18.47
CA ARG A 72 -14.67 1.92 18.85
C ARG A 72 -15.92 1.82 18.01
N ILE A 73 -16.08 0.71 17.28
CA ILE A 73 -17.22 0.46 16.41
C ILE A 73 -18.17 -0.52 17.11
N ASP A 74 -19.46 -0.24 17.04
CA ASP A 74 -20.52 -1.10 17.58
C ASP A 74 -21.74 -1.07 16.64
N THR A 75 -22.65 -2.04 16.81
CA THR A 75 -23.83 -2.21 15.95
C THR A 75 -24.99 -1.34 16.43
N ILE A 76 -25.75 -0.80 15.48
CA ILE A 76 -27.00 -0.06 15.72
C ILE A 76 -28.11 -1.05 16.04
N ALA A 77 -28.18 -1.44 17.31
CA ALA A 77 -29.17 -2.37 17.83
C ALA A 77 -29.43 -2.14 19.32
N GLY A 78 -30.61 -2.57 19.79
CA GLY A 78 -30.95 -2.52 21.22
C GLY A 78 -30.87 -1.10 21.79
N ASP A 79 -29.98 -0.91 22.77
CA ASP A 79 -29.75 0.39 23.42
C ASP A 79 -29.08 1.41 22.49
N ASN A 80 -28.47 0.97 21.39
CA ASN A 80 -27.83 1.80 20.36
C ASN A 80 -28.75 2.11 19.16
N ALA A 81 -30.04 1.77 19.23
CA ALA A 81 -30.94 1.84 18.07
C ALA A 81 -31.20 3.26 17.53
N ASP A 82 -30.84 4.30 18.29
CA ASP A 82 -30.95 5.71 17.92
C ASP A 82 -29.62 6.35 17.50
N LYS A 83 -28.53 5.56 17.43
CA LYS A 83 -27.21 6.05 17.01
C LYS A 83 -27.19 6.41 15.53
N THR A 84 -26.38 7.42 15.21
CA THR A 84 -26.14 7.84 13.84
C THR A 84 -25.22 6.83 13.14
N PRO A 85 -25.60 6.33 11.95
CA PRO A 85 -24.76 5.42 11.16
C PRO A 85 -23.41 6.01 10.76
N LEU A 86 -22.39 5.15 10.65
CA LEU A 86 -21.06 5.49 10.16
C LEU A 86 -21.10 6.11 8.76
N ILE A 87 -22.03 5.68 7.89
CA ILE A 87 -22.17 6.20 6.52
C ILE A 87 -22.39 7.73 6.49
N ASP A 88 -22.96 8.31 7.55
CA ASP A 88 -23.20 9.76 7.65
C ASP A 88 -21.93 10.56 8.02
N PHE A 89 -20.84 9.88 8.38
CA PHE A 89 -19.59 10.51 8.82
C PHE A 89 -18.42 10.29 7.86
N VAL A 90 -18.51 9.33 6.93
CA VAL A 90 -17.39 9.00 6.04
C VAL A 90 -17.39 9.87 4.77
N GLY A 91 -16.19 10.16 4.28
CA GLY A 91 -15.96 10.54 2.89
C GLY A 91 -15.69 9.31 2.03
N GLU A 92 -15.80 9.46 0.71
CA GLU A 92 -15.48 8.42 -0.28
C GLU A 92 -14.49 8.96 -1.32
N VAL A 93 -13.61 8.08 -1.80
CA VAL A 93 -12.73 8.33 -2.96
C VAL A 93 -12.71 7.07 -3.82
N GLU A 94 -12.69 7.25 -5.15
CA GLU A 94 -12.54 6.15 -6.09
C GLU A 94 -11.06 5.99 -6.46
N ILE A 95 -10.56 4.77 -6.29
CA ILE A 95 -9.22 4.36 -6.72
C ILE A 95 -9.36 3.34 -7.84
N LYS A 96 -8.58 3.50 -8.90
CA LYS A 96 -8.53 2.58 -10.03
C LYS A 96 -7.52 1.48 -9.76
N VAL A 97 -7.94 0.24 -9.97
CA VAL A 97 -7.10 -0.95 -9.81
C VAL A 97 -7.11 -1.77 -11.07
N SER A 98 -5.93 -2.18 -11.51
CA SER A 98 -5.73 -3.05 -12.65
C SER A 98 -5.28 -4.44 -12.21
N SER A 99 -5.63 -5.45 -13.01
CA SER A 99 -5.43 -6.86 -12.69
C SER A 99 -3.96 -7.26 -12.53
N PHE A 100 -3.04 -6.52 -13.20
CA PHE A 100 -1.60 -6.75 -13.10
C PHE A 100 -1.05 -6.44 -11.70
N GLU A 101 -1.63 -5.48 -10.97
CA GLU A 101 -1.24 -5.11 -9.59
C GLU A 101 -1.37 -6.30 -8.62
N LEU A 102 -2.26 -7.24 -8.96
CA LEU A 102 -2.59 -8.42 -8.16
C LEU A 102 -2.11 -9.73 -8.81
N LEU A 103 -1.30 -9.65 -9.87
CA LEU A 103 -0.81 -10.80 -10.66
C LEU A 103 -1.93 -11.71 -11.19
N LEU A 104 -3.08 -11.13 -11.53
CA LEU A 104 -4.18 -11.86 -12.13
C LEU A 104 -3.91 -12.11 -13.61
N SER A 105 -4.38 -13.25 -14.13
CA SER A 105 -4.18 -13.63 -15.54
C SER A 105 -5.13 -12.95 -16.50
N GLU A 106 -6.28 -12.50 -16.00
CA GLU A 106 -7.27 -11.77 -16.78
C GLU A 106 -6.82 -10.32 -16.96
N GLU A 107 -7.19 -9.70 -18.08
CA GLU A 107 -6.81 -8.32 -18.39
C GLU A 107 -7.99 -7.39 -18.04
N GLU A 108 -7.94 -6.79 -16.86
CA GLU A 108 -8.88 -5.77 -16.40
C GLU A 108 -8.07 -4.54 -16.01
N ASN A 109 -8.33 -3.41 -16.67
CA ASN A 109 -7.62 -2.17 -16.42
C ASN A 109 -8.57 -1.13 -15.83
N ASP A 110 -8.09 -0.31 -14.91
CA ASP A 110 -8.81 0.81 -14.32
C ASP A 110 -10.18 0.44 -13.71
N ILE A 111 -10.27 -0.69 -13.00
CA ILE A 111 -11.51 -1.08 -12.33
C ILE A 111 -11.69 -0.19 -11.08
N PRO A 112 -12.82 0.53 -10.95
CA PRO A 112 -13.04 1.44 -9.84
C PRO A 112 -13.31 0.69 -8.53
N HIS A 113 -12.62 1.10 -7.48
CA HIS A 113 -12.77 0.62 -6.11
C HIS A 113 -12.97 1.81 -5.16
N THR A 114 -14.05 1.80 -4.38
CA THR A 114 -14.38 2.90 -3.46
C THR A 114 -13.69 2.71 -2.11
N VAL A 115 -12.86 3.66 -1.70
CA VAL A 115 -12.31 3.75 -0.34
C VAL A 115 -13.15 4.71 0.48
N TYR A 116 -13.49 4.31 1.70
CA TYR A 116 -14.22 5.13 2.66
C TYR A 116 -13.30 5.56 3.80
N TYR A 117 -13.36 6.82 4.22
CA TYR A 117 -12.52 7.33 5.31
C TYR A 117 -13.30 8.22 6.28
N LEU A 118 -12.91 8.18 7.55
CA LEU A 118 -13.48 8.97 8.65
C LEU A 118 -12.34 9.73 9.34
N ASP A 119 -12.36 11.06 9.27
CA ASP A 119 -11.53 11.94 10.12
C ASP A 119 -12.24 12.16 11.47
N ALA A 120 -12.05 11.23 12.42
CA ALA A 120 -12.69 11.29 13.73
C ALA A 120 -12.12 12.41 14.62
N ARG A 121 -10.83 12.72 14.42
CA ARG A 121 -10.16 13.87 15.02
C ARG A 121 -9.09 14.36 14.06
N SER A 122 -9.30 15.57 13.53
CA SER A 122 -8.31 16.18 12.65
C SER A 122 -7.01 16.50 13.39
N GLY A 123 -5.90 16.16 12.76
CA GLY A 123 -4.56 16.52 13.22
C GLY A 123 -4.22 18.00 12.99
N GLU A 124 -3.21 18.49 13.70
CA GLU A 124 -2.74 19.89 13.61
C GLU A 124 -1.72 20.14 12.50
N GLY A 125 -1.12 19.09 11.96
CA GLY A 125 -0.07 19.14 10.96
C GLY A 125 -0.58 19.12 9.52
N VAL A 126 0.21 18.51 8.66
CA VAL A 126 -0.07 18.37 7.21
C VAL A 126 -0.49 16.95 6.87
N ASN A 127 -1.08 16.80 5.70
CA ASN A 127 -1.37 15.53 5.07
C ASN A 127 -0.07 14.97 4.45
N PRO A 128 0.32 13.72 4.73
CA PRO A 128 1.38 13.04 3.99
C PRO A 128 0.89 12.69 2.58
N THR A 129 1.82 12.26 1.74
CA THR A 129 1.55 11.70 0.41
C THR A 129 1.44 10.17 0.47
N VAL A 130 1.01 9.54 -0.63
CA VAL A 130 1.00 8.07 -0.76
C VAL A 130 2.40 7.45 -0.81
N ALA A 131 3.44 8.27 -1.04
CA ALA A 131 4.83 7.84 -1.14
C ALA A 131 5.59 7.95 0.19
N ASP A 132 5.13 8.80 1.10
CA ASP A 132 5.87 9.13 2.32
C ASP A 132 6.00 7.95 3.30
N SER A 133 6.99 8.04 4.19
CA SER A 133 7.00 7.22 5.41
C SER A 133 6.16 7.89 6.49
N VAL A 134 5.31 7.14 7.19
CA VAL A 134 4.44 7.65 8.26
C VAL A 134 4.69 6.94 9.58
N PHE A 135 4.58 7.67 10.68
CA PHE A 135 4.71 7.15 12.03
C PHE A 135 3.33 7.05 12.68
N VAL A 136 2.86 5.82 12.90
CA VAL A 136 1.46 5.57 13.25
C VAL A 136 1.29 4.54 14.35
N ARG A 137 0.21 4.66 15.13
CA ARG A 137 -0.42 3.49 15.75
C ARG A 137 -1.59 3.07 14.88
N TYR A 138 -1.84 1.77 14.81
CA TYR A 138 -2.93 1.26 13.99
C TYR A 138 -3.50 -0.03 14.54
N GLU A 139 -4.68 -0.39 14.04
CA GLU A 139 -5.25 -1.72 14.14
C GLU A 139 -6.00 -2.03 12.84
N GLY A 140 -5.61 -3.12 12.18
CA GLY A 140 -6.22 -3.68 10.99
C GLY A 140 -7.22 -4.78 11.35
N MET A 141 -8.44 -4.68 10.83
CA MET A 141 -9.55 -5.57 11.09
C MET A 141 -10.32 -5.91 9.80
N THR A 142 -10.95 -7.07 9.77
CA THR A 142 -12.04 -7.37 8.82
C THR A 142 -13.36 -6.75 9.30
N LEU A 143 -14.34 -6.60 8.41
CA LEU A 143 -15.64 -5.97 8.75
C LEU A 143 -16.41 -6.66 9.88
N ASP A 144 -16.15 -7.94 10.14
CA ASP A 144 -16.73 -8.67 11.27
C ASP A 144 -16.03 -8.41 12.62
N GLY A 145 -15.04 -7.51 12.65
CA GLY A 145 -14.33 -7.06 13.84
C GLY A 145 -13.15 -7.95 14.23
N ASN A 146 -12.75 -8.94 13.41
CA ASN A 146 -11.56 -9.73 13.70
C ASN A 146 -10.28 -8.92 13.41
N SER A 147 -9.54 -8.62 14.48
CA SER A 147 -8.21 -7.98 14.41
C SER A 147 -7.18 -8.99 13.87
N PHE A 148 -6.49 -8.61 12.79
CA PHE A 148 -5.44 -9.44 12.17
C PHE A 148 -4.03 -8.91 12.44
N ASP A 149 -3.88 -7.60 12.62
CA ASP A 149 -2.60 -6.95 12.94
C ASP A 149 -2.80 -5.61 13.65
N ALA A 150 -1.92 -5.26 14.59
CA ALA A 150 -2.04 -4.01 15.34
C ALA A 150 -0.76 -3.58 16.05
N SER A 151 -0.57 -2.25 16.15
CA SER A 151 0.39 -1.63 17.05
C SER A 151 -0.27 -0.52 17.89
N LEU A 152 -1.00 -0.93 18.93
CA LEU A 152 -1.87 -0.06 19.73
C LEU A 152 -1.16 0.79 20.79
N ASN A 153 0.05 0.38 21.22
CA ASN A 153 0.73 1.00 22.35
C ASN A 153 2.00 1.73 21.94
N ASN A 154 2.67 1.27 20.88
CA ASN A 154 3.91 1.87 20.39
C ASN A 154 3.71 2.22 18.91
N PRO A 155 3.87 3.49 18.51
CA PRO A 155 3.84 3.83 17.10
C PRO A 155 5.00 3.17 16.33
N VAL A 156 4.75 2.84 15.07
CA VAL A 156 5.69 2.21 14.14
C VAL A 156 5.77 3.01 12.85
N TRP A 157 6.89 2.87 12.13
CA TRP A 157 7.04 3.45 10.80
C TRP A 157 6.46 2.51 9.76
N PHE A 158 5.63 3.08 8.89
CA PHE A 158 5.22 2.47 7.63
C PHE A 158 5.77 3.30 6.48
N ASP A 159 6.28 2.60 5.48
CA ASP A 159 6.73 3.14 4.21
C ASP A 159 5.55 2.97 3.25
N LEU A 160 4.81 4.06 2.97
CA LEU A 160 3.55 3.96 2.25
C LEU A 160 3.76 3.52 0.81
N ALA A 161 4.82 4.01 0.14
CA ALA A 161 5.20 3.55 -1.19
C ALA A 161 5.37 2.03 -1.19
N ARG A 162 6.20 1.47 -0.30
CA ARG A 162 6.44 0.02 -0.25
C ARG A 162 5.23 -0.83 0.11
N ILE A 163 4.24 -0.28 0.81
CA ILE A 163 3.04 -1.03 1.20
C ILE A 163 2.08 -1.24 0.02
N GLN A 164 2.19 -0.40 -1.03
CA GLN A 164 1.49 -0.59 -2.29
C GLN A 164 1.97 -1.84 -3.04
N ASP A 165 3.24 -2.23 -2.84
CA ASP A 165 3.86 -3.39 -3.46
C ASP A 165 2.99 -4.64 -3.31
N LEU A 166 2.92 -5.45 -4.36
CA LEU A 166 2.14 -6.69 -4.37
C LEU A 166 2.56 -7.67 -3.26
N ALA A 167 3.80 -7.62 -2.78
CA ALA A 167 4.28 -8.50 -1.71
C ALA A 167 3.77 -8.06 -0.33
N GLN A 168 3.45 -6.77 -0.15
CA GLN A 168 2.85 -6.24 1.08
C GLN A 168 1.33 -6.24 0.96
N GLY A 169 0.80 -5.64 -0.10
CA GLY A 169 -0.57 -5.86 -0.52
C GLY A 169 -1.63 -5.06 0.22
N PHE A 170 -1.30 -3.85 0.69
CA PHE A 170 -2.23 -2.98 1.40
C PHE A 170 -2.25 -1.57 0.80
N ARG A 171 -2.31 -1.46 -0.54
CA ARG A 171 -2.42 -0.18 -1.26
C ARG A 171 -3.54 0.71 -0.70
N GLY A 172 -4.70 0.14 -0.34
CA GLY A 172 -5.80 0.88 0.27
C GLY A 172 -5.46 1.58 1.58
N PHE A 173 -4.48 1.05 2.34
CA PHE A 173 -3.92 1.76 3.48
C PHE A 173 -3.09 2.96 3.01
N ALA A 174 -2.17 2.78 2.05
CA ALA A 174 -1.35 3.86 1.49
C ALA A 174 -2.19 5.00 0.89
N GLU A 175 -3.25 4.66 0.14
CA GLU A 175 -4.21 5.61 -0.44
C GLU A 175 -5.09 6.29 0.61
N GLY A 176 -5.37 5.60 1.73
CA GLY A 176 -6.21 6.10 2.81
C GLY A 176 -5.52 7.11 3.74
N ILE A 177 -4.23 6.93 4.00
CA ILE A 177 -3.48 7.74 4.98
C ILE A 177 -3.42 9.23 4.63
N PRO A 178 -3.25 9.65 3.36
CA PRO A 178 -3.26 11.07 2.96
C PRO A 178 -4.52 11.84 3.32
N PHE A 179 -5.65 11.17 3.63
CA PHE A 179 -6.85 11.85 4.11
C PHE A 179 -6.76 12.31 5.59
N PHE A 180 -5.73 11.88 6.32
CA PHE A 180 -5.49 12.27 7.70
C PHE A 180 -4.34 13.27 7.80
N LYS A 181 -4.42 14.14 8.81
CA LYS A 181 -3.34 15.05 9.16
C LYS A 181 -2.46 14.49 10.25
N THR A 182 -1.17 14.76 10.12
CA THR A 182 -0.18 14.52 11.18
C THR A 182 -0.44 15.39 12.40
N GLY A 183 0.27 15.11 13.49
CA GLY A 183 0.24 15.93 14.69
C GLY A 183 1.01 17.23 14.54
N GLY A 184 1.15 17.92 15.68
CA GLY A 184 1.93 19.14 15.78
C GLY A 184 3.44 18.89 15.71
N GLN A 185 4.20 19.69 16.44
CA GLN A 185 5.66 19.58 16.45
C GLN A 185 6.11 18.24 17.05
N VAL A 186 7.11 17.62 16.42
CA VAL A 186 7.79 16.44 16.96
C VAL A 186 8.71 16.87 18.09
N ILE A 187 8.52 16.28 19.26
CA ILE A 187 9.31 16.54 20.47
C ILE A 187 10.28 15.37 20.66
N ASP A 188 11.58 15.65 20.59
CA ASP A 188 12.63 14.70 20.98
C ASP A 188 12.71 14.61 22.51
N ASN A 189 12.55 13.41 23.05
CA ASN A 189 12.59 13.16 24.49
C ASN A 189 14.01 12.98 25.04
N GLY A 190 15.03 12.93 24.18
CA GLY A 190 16.44 12.80 24.55
C GLY A 190 16.87 11.38 24.95
N ASP A 191 15.99 10.39 24.82
CA ASP A 191 16.23 8.97 25.07
C ASP A 191 16.10 8.10 23.81
N GLY A 192 16.02 8.75 22.64
CA GLY A 192 15.79 8.09 21.35
C GLY A 192 14.32 7.85 21.03
N THR A 193 13.39 8.31 21.89
CA THR A 193 11.95 8.35 21.58
C THR A 193 11.51 9.76 21.18
N VAL A 194 10.39 9.81 20.46
CA VAL A 194 9.73 11.07 20.11
C VAL A 194 8.30 11.09 20.64
N SER A 195 7.77 12.29 20.86
CA SER A 195 6.37 12.51 21.19
C SER A 195 5.76 13.53 20.25
N VAL A 196 4.51 13.29 19.85
CA VAL A 196 3.75 14.22 19.02
C VAL A 196 2.36 14.37 19.62
N GLU A 197 1.98 15.60 19.92
CA GLU A 197 0.64 15.94 20.38
C GLU A 197 -0.23 16.38 19.19
N GLY A 198 -1.55 16.41 19.38
CA GLY A 198 -2.45 16.90 18.33
C GLY A 198 -2.51 16.04 17.07
N TYR A 199 -2.11 14.76 17.16
CA TYR A 199 -2.14 13.80 16.03
C TYR A 199 -3.56 13.54 15.54
N GLY A 200 -3.68 13.23 14.24
CA GLY A 200 -4.94 12.85 13.62
C GLY A 200 -5.38 11.45 14.02
N VAL A 201 -6.67 11.25 14.17
CA VAL A 201 -7.28 9.93 14.43
C VAL A 201 -8.33 9.67 13.37
N GLY A 202 -8.23 8.51 12.71
CA GLY A 202 -9.16 8.15 11.67
C GLY A 202 -9.39 6.67 11.48
N LEU A 203 -10.33 6.37 10.60
CA LEU A 203 -10.67 5.03 10.13
C LEU A 203 -10.65 5.07 8.59
N VAL A 204 -10.04 4.08 7.95
CA VAL A 204 -10.14 3.83 6.52
C VAL A 204 -10.72 2.43 6.31
N ILE A 205 -11.64 2.28 5.35
CA ILE A 205 -12.22 1.02 4.92
C ILE A 205 -12.07 0.91 3.40
N PHE A 206 -11.56 -0.23 2.91
CA PHE A 206 -11.32 -0.42 1.49
C PHE A 206 -11.63 -1.86 1.02
N PRO A 207 -12.06 -2.01 -0.24
CA PRO A 207 -12.28 -3.30 -0.88
C PRO A 207 -11.05 -4.20 -0.90
N SER A 208 -11.27 -5.49 -1.03
CA SER A 208 -10.23 -6.51 -1.08
C SER A 208 -9.26 -6.32 -2.25
N GLY A 209 -9.68 -5.71 -3.37
CA GLY A 209 -8.82 -5.38 -4.51
C GLY A 209 -7.71 -4.36 -4.19
N LEU A 210 -7.90 -3.53 -3.16
CA LEU A 210 -6.88 -2.63 -2.59
C LEU A 210 -6.18 -3.22 -1.36
N GLY A 211 -6.52 -4.47 -1.02
CA GLY A 211 -6.01 -5.21 0.11
C GLY A 211 -5.57 -6.60 -0.33
N ASN A 212 -5.95 -7.62 0.44
CA ASN A 212 -5.43 -8.97 0.26
C ASN A 212 -6.03 -9.74 -0.95
N PHE A 213 -7.11 -9.24 -1.56
CA PHE A 213 -7.87 -9.89 -2.65
C PHE A 213 -7.95 -11.41 -2.48
N ASN A 214 -7.34 -12.20 -3.36
CA ASN A 214 -7.30 -13.66 -3.30
C ASN A 214 -5.99 -14.25 -2.73
N ARG A 215 -5.07 -13.42 -2.22
CA ARG A 215 -3.79 -13.89 -1.67
C ARG A 215 -4.02 -14.71 -0.41
N LEU A 216 -3.26 -15.81 -0.30
CA LEU A 216 -3.32 -16.66 0.87
C LEU A 216 -2.79 -15.92 2.10
N ASN A 217 -3.68 -15.66 3.05
CA ASN A 217 -3.37 -15.11 4.36
C ASN A 217 -4.10 -15.93 5.43
N THR A 218 -3.45 -16.19 6.56
CA THR A 218 -4.02 -17.04 7.62
C THR A 218 -5.05 -16.33 8.48
N GLN A 219 -5.02 -14.99 8.52
CA GLN A 219 -5.87 -14.15 9.36
C GLN A 219 -6.87 -13.34 8.54
N ILE A 220 -6.59 -13.12 7.25
CA ILE A 220 -7.43 -12.36 6.34
C ILE A 220 -8.07 -13.31 5.32
N PRO A 221 -9.40 -13.50 5.33
CA PRO A 221 -10.09 -14.28 4.31
C PRO A 221 -9.87 -13.73 2.89
N ALA A 222 -9.97 -14.60 1.89
CA ALA A 222 -9.97 -14.14 0.50
C ALA A 222 -11.23 -13.29 0.23
N TYR A 223 -11.05 -12.24 -0.57
CA TYR A 223 -12.07 -11.28 -1.00
C TYR A 223 -12.75 -10.54 0.16
N SER A 224 -12.11 -10.41 1.31
CA SER A 224 -12.67 -9.64 2.42
C SER A 224 -12.26 -8.16 2.34
N PRO A 225 -13.21 -7.22 2.42
CA PRO A 225 -12.90 -5.82 2.70
C PRO A 225 -12.16 -5.67 4.03
N LEU A 226 -11.28 -4.68 4.11
CA LEU A 226 -10.44 -4.41 5.27
C LEU A 226 -10.73 -3.02 5.83
N MET A 227 -10.55 -2.86 7.13
CA MET A 227 -10.60 -1.58 7.81
C MET A 227 -9.41 -1.38 8.71
N PHE A 228 -8.92 -0.13 8.80
CA PHE A 228 -7.82 0.26 9.66
C PHE A 228 -8.22 1.48 10.48
N THR A 229 -8.07 1.38 11.80
CA THR A 229 -8.03 2.59 12.65
C THR A 229 -6.59 3.07 12.74
N VAL A 230 -6.38 4.38 12.72
CA VAL A 230 -5.04 4.99 12.64
C VAL A 230 -4.95 6.21 13.55
N ASP A 231 -3.88 6.26 14.32
CA ASP A 231 -3.36 7.49 14.93
C ASP A 231 -2.14 7.96 14.13
N LEU A 232 -2.23 9.08 13.41
CA LEU A 232 -1.17 9.59 12.54
C LEU A 232 -0.33 10.65 13.25
N TYR A 233 0.84 10.25 13.76
CA TYR A 233 1.70 11.12 14.56
C TYR A 233 2.50 12.09 13.70
N THR A 234 3.29 11.56 12.78
CA THR A 234 4.17 12.37 11.92
C THR A 234 4.50 11.60 10.64
N TYR A 235 5.27 12.21 9.77
CA TYR A 235 5.70 11.64 8.51
C TYR A 235 7.12 12.09 8.18
N ASN A 236 7.72 11.42 7.21
CA ASN A 236 8.96 11.81 6.58
C ASN A 236 8.78 11.68 5.06
N ALA A 237 9.05 12.77 4.35
CA ALA A 237 9.11 12.72 2.89
C ALA A 237 10.24 11.79 2.44
N THR A 238 9.98 11.03 1.38
CA THR A 238 10.89 9.99 0.89
C THR A 238 11.44 10.32 -0.49
N ASP A 239 12.63 9.80 -0.72
CA ASP A 239 13.41 9.79 -1.95
C ASP A 239 14.18 8.45 -1.83
N HIS A 240 13.65 7.42 -2.49
CA HIS A 240 13.90 6.02 -2.13
C HIS A 240 15.20 5.48 -2.73
N ASP A 241 15.49 5.83 -3.99
CA ASP A 241 16.75 5.64 -4.71
C ASP A 241 17.83 6.69 -4.34
N ARG A 242 17.44 7.85 -3.81
CA ARG A 242 18.30 8.98 -3.40
C ARG A 242 18.90 9.77 -4.55
N ASP A 243 18.22 9.78 -5.68
CA ASP A 243 18.62 10.56 -6.84
C ASP A 243 18.27 12.06 -6.70
N GLY A 244 17.41 12.42 -5.74
CA GLY A 244 17.04 13.80 -5.43
C GLY A 244 15.64 14.22 -5.90
N ILE A 245 14.90 13.34 -6.57
CA ILE A 245 13.47 13.50 -6.82
C ILE A 245 12.71 12.93 -5.61
N PRO A 246 11.79 13.68 -4.99
CA PRO A 246 10.89 13.09 -4.01
C PRO A 246 10.04 12.00 -4.66
N SER A 247 9.88 10.84 -4.04
CA SER A 247 9.17 9.71 -4.66
C SER A 247 7.72 10.00 -5.07
N ILE A 248 7.07 10.98 -4.43
CA ILE A 248 5.73 11.41 -4.86
C ILE A 248 5.75 12.15 -6.21
N ASP A 249 6.85 12.83 -6.55
CA ASP A 249 7.01 13.54 -7.82
C ASP A 249 7.32 12.57 -8.98
N GLU A 250 7.50 11.28 -8.68
CA GLU A 250 7.74 10.19 -9.63
C GLU A 250 6.49 9.37 -9.93
N ASP A 251 5.35 9.70 -9.30
CA ASP A 251 4.02 9.31 -9.76
C ASP A 251 3.65 10.15 -11.01
N VAL A 252 4.24 9.79 -12.15
CA VAL A 252 4.20 10.58 -13.40
C VAL A 252 2.77 10.74 -13.90
N ASN A 253 1.95 9.70 -13.74
CA ASN A 253 0.57 9.70 -14.21
C ASN A 253 -0.43 10.26 -13.18
N GLY A 254 -0.02 10.41 -11.91
CA GLY A 254 -0.78 11.03 -10.83
C GLY A 254 -1.92 10.15 -10.29
N ASN A 255 -1.81 8.82 -10.42
CA ASN A 255 -2.84 7.87 -9.98
C ASN A 255 -2.64 7.35 -8.55
N GLY A 256 -1.54 7.73 -7.88
CA GLY A 256 -1.18 7.32 -6.53
C GLY A 256 -0.47 5.96 -6.41
N TYR A 257 -0.25 5.25 -7.51
CA TYR A 257 0.36 3.92 -7.56
C TYR A 257 1.74 3.95 -8.21
N LEU A 258 2.78 4.20 -7.40
CA LEU A 258 4.13 4.43 -7.90
C LEU A 258 4.73 3.25 -8.70
N TYR A 259 4.19 2.05 -8.53
CA TYR A 259 4.74 0.83 -9.15
C TYR A 259 4.37 0.65 -10.63
N ASP A 260 3.51 1.50 -11.19
CA ASP A 260 3.22 1.51 -12.63
C ASP A 260 3.92 2.62 -13.42
N ASP A 261 4.63 3.53 -12.73
CA ASP A 261 5.47 4.56 -13.34
C ASP A 261 6.91 4.05 -13.49
N ASN A 262 7.20 3.52 -14.67
CA ASN A 262 8.53 3.07 -15.07
C ASN A 262 8.80 3.51 -16.52
N THR A 263 9.65 4.52 -16.68
CA THR A 263 9.90 5.20 -17.96
C THR A 263 10.73 4.35 -18.92
N ASP A 264 11.62 3.51 -18.42
CA ASP A 264 12.56 2.71 -19.22
C ASP A 264 12.19 1.20 -19.29
N SER A 265 10.99 0.84 -18.84
CA SER A 265 10.50 -0.55 -18.65
C SER A 265 10.59 -1.44 -19.89
N GLU A 266 10.65 -0.85 -21.09
CA GLU A 266 10.85 -1.57 -22.35
C GLU A 266 12.30 -2.06 -22.53
N THR A 267 13.26 -1.36 -21.95
CA THR A 267 14.69 -1.62 -22.06
C THR A 267 15.22 -2.48 -20.91
N GLU A 268 14.57 -2.43 -19.74
CA GLU A 268 14.87 -3.28 -18.59
C GLU A 268 14.65 -4.77 -18.89
N VAL A 269 15.76 -5.52 -18.94
CA VAL A 269 15.78 -6.97 -19.16
C VAL A 269 15.97 -7.74 -17.85
N ALA A 270 15.10 -8.74 -17.64
CA ALA A 270 15.13 -9.82 -16.65
C ALA A 270 16.19 -9.70 -15.52
N GLY A 271 15.81 -9.07 -14.40
CA GLY A 271 16.62 -9.01 -13.18
C GLY A 271 16.24 -7.92 -12.19
N GLY A 272 15.58 -6.87 -12.68
CA GLY A 272 14.92 -5.80 -11.93
C GLY A 272 14.02 -5.08 -12.92
N ARG A 273 12.76 -4.88 -12.55
CA ARG A 273 11.93 -3.84 -13.14
C ARG A 273 11.66 -2.90 -12.00
N PHE A 274 12.32 -1.75 -12.00
CA PHE A 274 12.19 -0.78 -10.93
C PHE A 274 11.30 0.34 -11.45
N ALA A 275 10.28 0.69 -10.69
CA ALA A 275 9.60 1.95 -10.96
C ALA A 275 10.59 3.09 -10.74
N ASN A 276 10.32 4.26 -11.32
CA ASN A 276 11.22 5.42 -11.29
C ASN A 276 11.72 5.68 -9.85
N PHE A 277 10.82 5.65 -8.86
CA PHE A 277 11.17 5.84 -7.44
C PHE A 277 12.08 4.78 -6.78
N GLN A 278 12.51 3.78 -7.55
CA GLN A 278 13.41 2.73 -7.12
C GLN A 278 14.64 2.63 -8.04
N ASP A 279 14.66 3.42 -9.11
CA ASP A 279 15.74 3.55 -10.07
C ASP A 279 16.47 4.88 -9.86
N GLY A 280 17.74 4.99 -10.24
CA GLY A 280 18.48 6.26 -10.14
C GLY A 280 18.88 6.81 -11.50
N ASP A 281 18.34 6.24 -12.56
CA ASP A 281 18.55 6.46 -13.99
C ASP A 281 17.19 6.15 -14.66
N ASP A 282 16.17 6.96 -14.35
CA ASP A 282 14.76 6.61 -14.54
C ASP A 282 14.38 6.34 -15.99
N ASP A 283 15.05 6.99 -16.93
CA ASP A 283 14.85 6.82 -18.38
C ASP A 283 15.83 5.83 -19.02
N GLY A 284 16.80 5.33 -18.25
CA GLY A 284 17.76 4.30 -18.66
C GLY A 284 18.73 4.75 -19.75
N ASP A 285 19.00 6.05 -19.89
CA ASP A 285 19.89 6.61 -20.91
C ASP A 285 21.38 6.45 -20.55
N GLY A 286 21.68 6.14 -19.28
CA GLY A 286 23.02 5.93 -18.74
C GLY A 286 23.63 7.14 -18.02
N VAL A 287 22.85 8.22 -17.87
CA VAL A 287 23.12 9.41 -17.05
C VAL A 287 22.17 9.37 -15.87
N SER A 288 22.70 9.35 -14.65
CA SER A 288 21.82 9.29 -13.46
C SER A 288 20.89 10.50 -13.40
N THR A 289 19.63 10.31 -12.99
CA THR A 289 18.64 11.35 -12.70
C THR A 289 19.24 12.53 -11.91
N ARG A 290 20.00 12.21 -10.86
CA ARG A 290 20.72 13.21 -10.03
C ARG A 290 21.63 14.15 -10.83
N SER A 291 22.32 13.63 -11.83
CA SER A 291 23.27 14.42 -12.64
C SER A 291 22.54 15.36 -13.59
N GLU A 292 21.38 14.96 -14.10
CA GLU A 292 20.58 15.75 -15.02
C GLU A 292 19.85 16.89 -14.32
N ILE A 293 19.43 16.67 -13.06
CA ILE A 293 18.73 17.68 -12.28
C ILE A 293 19.65 18.59 -11.47
N THR A 294 20.99 18.48 -11.57
CA THR A 294 21.91 19.31 -10.77
C THR A 294 22.83 20.22 -11.59
N ASP A 295 23.16 21.37 -11.01
CA ASP A 295 24.16 22.29 -11.57
C ASP A 295 25.61 21.83 -11.32
N ASP A 296 26.60 22.54 -11.89
CA ASP A 296 28.03 22.32 -11.67
C ASP A 296 28.48 22.38 -10.18
N GLN A 297 27.62 22.87 -9.28
CA GLN A 297 27.86 22.94 -7.85
C GLN A 297 27.11 21.85 -7.06
N GLY A 298 26.32 21.00 -7.73
CA GLY A 298 25.53 19.93 -7.15
C GLY A 298 24.20 20.41 -6.53
N ASN A 299 23.73 21.61 -6.85
CA ASN A 299 22.41 22.07 -6.39
C ASN A 299 21.33 21.58 -7.36
N ILE A 300 20.19 21.13 -6.83
CA ILE A 300 19.02 20.74 -7.63
C ILE A 300 18.46 21.97 -8.35
N ILE A 301 18.23 21.84 -9.65
CA ILE A 301 17.65 22.84 -10.53
C ILE A 301 16.13 22.69 -10.50
N LEU A 302 15.42 23.77 -10.18
CA LEU A 302 13.95 23.83 -10.19
C LEU A 302 13.45 25.02 -11.03
N PRO A 303 12.45 24.85 -11.92
CA PRO A 303 11.86 23.56 -12.33
C PRO A 303 12.91 22.61 -12.92
N TYR A 304 12.64 21.30 -12.89
CA TYR A 304 13.57 20.31 -13.44
C TYR A 304 13.88 20.64 -14.92
N PRO A 305 15.13 20.44 -15.37
CA PRO A 305 15.52 20.71 -16.75
C PRO A 305 14.64 19.99 -17.77
N ASP A 306 14.39 20.66 -18.89
CA ASP A 306 13.74 20.16 -20.11
C ASP A 306 14.45 20.85 -21.27
N SER A 307 15.54 20.22 -21.73
CA SER A 307 16.54 20.78 -22.63
C SER A 307 16.05 20.87 -24.07
N ASN A 308 15.14 19.97 -24.47
CA ASN A 308 14.52 19.98 -25.80
C ASN A 308 13.19 20.76 -25.85
N ASN A 309 12.66 21.15 -24.68
CA ASN A 309 11.44 21.91 -24.46
C ASN A 309 10.19 21.20 -25.02
N ASP A 310 10.12 19.88 -24.88
CA ASP A 310 8.99 19.04 -25.32
C ASP A 310 7.95 18.77 -24.22
N GLY A 311 8.27 19.12 -22.98
CA GLY A 311 7.42 18.96 -21.81
C GLY A 311 7.75 17.74 -20.94
N THR A 312 8.67 16.88 -21.37
CA THR A 312 9.25 15.79 -20.58
C THR A 312 10.50 16.33 -19.89
N PRO A 313 10.62 16.22 -18.55
CA PRO A 313 11.88 16.53 -17.87
C PRO A 313 13.02 15.66 -18.41
N ASP A 314 14.24 16.21 -18.42
CA ASP A 314 15.43 15.54 -18.94
C ASP A 314 15.61 14.15 -18.30
N TYR A 315 15.41 14.03 -16.98
CA TYR A 315 15.53 12.75 -16.25
C TYR A 315 14.48 11.69 -16.59
N LEU A 316 13.52 12.00 -17.46
CA LEU A 316 12.51 11.09 -17.98
C LEU A 316 12.57 11.01 -19.52
N ASP A 317 13.59 11.61 -20.16
CA ASP A 317 13.73 11.72 -21.62
C ASP A 317 15.02 11.05 -22.13
N PRO A 318 14.94 9.79 -22.60
CA PRO A 318 16.12 9.00 -22.96
C PRO A 318 16.85 9.48 -24.22
N ASP A 319 16.34 10.53 -24.89
CA ASP A 319 16.98 11.17 -26.03
C ASP A 319 17.89 12.37 -25.62
N ILE A 320 17.98 12.71 -24.33
CA ILE A 320 18.78 13.83 -23.77
C ILE A 320 19.94 13.30 -22.94
N ASN A 321 21.12 13.95 -22.99
CA ASN A 321 22.38 13.55 -22.33
C ASN A 321 23.25 14.77 -22.04
#